data_AF-A0A4S8HVQ0-F1
#
_entry.id   AF-A0A4S8HVQ0-F1
#
_cell.length_a   1.000
_cell.length_b   1.000
_cell.length_c   1.000
_cell.angle_alpha   90.00
_cell.angle_beta   90.00
_cell.angle_gamma   90.00
#
_symmetry.space_group_name_H-M   'P 1'
#
loop_
_entity.id
_entity.type
_entity.pdbx_description
1 polymer ?
#
loop_
_entity_poly.entity_id
_entity_poly.type
_entity_poly.pdbx_seq_one_letter_code
_entity_poly.pdbx_strand_id
1 'polypeptide(L)'
;MSPLIIDVTPKERTAISNVANILAKAFGHYEHPDYISSLHLNAFQLLPERVAGLLSRFGTDFSRNQYGALVLRGLTEVDQDTLGPTPPSWKETDYSKLVKYGFICSLLHGAIPSKPVQYYAQRKGGGLLHAVIPDEKMSHTQTGSGSRTDLFVHTEDAFLFNQADFLSFLFLRNEEQVPSTLYSIRSHGDTNEVMEELFKPIYKCPKDANYADEENGEEEVTTSILYGNRKRPFIRFDAAEQIYNEKAGQTPEAMNNLVRFWDEAKQLIYNSFIPESGDLIFVNNHLCAHGRNSFVAGYRNENGQLVKCERRLMLRMMSKTSLINISSVTHTDDPYFIMEEHYGKLFHTDPSHK
;
A
#
# COMPACT_ATOMS: atom_id res chain seq x y z
N MET A 1 -7.46 11.12 -15.08
CA MET A 1 -6.12 11.70 -14.76
C MET A 1 -5.10 10.56 -14.74
N SER A 2 -3.81 10.83 -14.60
CA SER A 2 -2.75 9.80 -14.50
C SER A 2 -1.76 10.16 -13.38
N PRO A 3 -1.03 9.16 -12.83
CA PRO A 3 0.02 9.44 -11.85
C PRO A 3 1.16 10.27 -12.46
N LEU A 4 1.87 11.01 -11.61
CA LEU A 4 3.11 11.66 -12.02
C LEU A 4 4.18 10.58 -12.21
N ILE A 5 4.81 10.51 -13.38
CA ILE A 5 5.90 9.58 -13.67
C ILE A 5 7.21 10.35 -13.73
N ILE A 6 8.19 9.91 -12.95
CA ILE A 6 9.50 10.51 -12.83
C ILE A 6 10.56 9.48 -13.12
N ASP A 7 11.42 9.78 -14.10
CA ASP A 7 12.65 9.03 -14.32
C ASP A 7 13.68 9.40 -13.26
N VAL A 8 14.13 8.41 -12.50
CA VAL A 8 15.26 8.57 -11.58
C VAL A 8 16.55 8.47 -12.40
N THR A 9 17.37 9.51 -12.32
CA THR A 9 18.61 9.55 -13.10
C THR A 9 19.61 8.50 -12.59
N PRO A 10 20.55 8.03 -13.43
CA PRO A 10 21.60 7.11 -12.99
C PRO A 10 22.38 7.64 -11.77
N LYS A 11 22.67 8.95 -11.73
CA LYS A 11 23.34 9.60 -10.60
C LYS A 11 22.54 9.49 -9.30
N GLU A 12 21.23 9.76 -9.36
CA GLU A 12 20.34 9.64 -8.19
C GLU A 12 20.21 8.20 -7.73
N ARG A 13 20.06 7.25 -8.66
CA ARG A 13 20.01 5.82 -8.38
C ARG A 13 21.27 5.34 -7.66
N THR A 14 22.45 5.71 -8.16
CA THR A 14 23.73 5.37 -7.52
C THR A 14 23.83 6.01 -6.13
N ALA A 15 23.42 7.26 -5.97
CA ALA A 15 23.43 7.94 -4.68
C ALA A 15 22.51 7.23 -3.65
N ILE A 16 21.28 6.90 -4.03
CA ILE A 16 20.32 6.17 -3.20
C ILE A 16 20.87 4.79 -2.80
N SER A 17 21.43 4.06 -3.76
CA SER A 17 22.06 2.75 -3.53
C SER A 17 23.22 2.83 -2.53
N ASN A 18 24.10 3.84 -2.69
CA ASN A 18 25.24 4.04 -1.79
C ASN A 18 24.81 4.41 -0.37
N VAL A 19 23.81 5.30 -0.24
CA VAL A 19 23.24 5.69 1.06
C VAL A 19 22.66 4.47 1.78
N ALA A 20 21.87 3.65 1.09
CA ALA A 20 21.31 2.43 1.68
C ALA A 20 22.40 1.47 2.17
N ASN A 21 23.49 1.32 1.42
CA ASN A 21 24.64 0.49 1.83
C ASN A 21 25.37 1.07 3.07
N ILE A 22 25.49 2.39 3.16
CA ILE A 22 26.08 3.07 4.33
C ILE A 22 25.20 2.84 5.57
N LEU A 23 23.89 3.03 5.44
CA LEU A 23 22.93 2.83 6.54
C LEU A 23 22.88 1.36 6.98
N ALA A 24 22.92 0.42 6.04
CA ALA A 24 22.99 -1.01 6.36
C ALA A 24 24.25 -1.36 7.16
N LYS A 25 25.40 -0.76 6.86
CA LYS A 25 26.62 -0.94 7.67
C LYS A 25 26.54 -0.25 9.03
N ALA A 26 25.91 0.92 9.11
CA ALA A 26 25.84 1.72 10.33
C ALA A 26 24.84 1.15 11.36
N PHE A 27 23.67 0.71 10.89
CA PHE A 27 22.55 0.32 11.75
C PHE A 27 22.22 -1.18 11.66
N GLY A 28 22.78 -1.91 10.71
CA GLY A 28 22.47 -3.32 10.46
C GLY A 28 21.12 -3.54 9.79
N HIS A 29 20.04 -2.92 10.30
CA HIS A 29 18.67 -3.12 9.85
C HIS A 29 17.86 -1.82 9.81
N TYR A 30 16.90 -1.73 8.89
CA TYR A 30 16.02 -0.55 8.75
C TYR A 30 14.98 -0.42 9.87
N GLU A 31 14.90 -1.43 10.75
CA GLU A 31 14.07 -1.40 11.96
C GLU A 31 14.88 -1.05 13.23
N HIS A 32 16.17 -0.71 13.08
CA HIS A 32 16.98 -0.31 14.21
C HIS A 32 16.39 0.94 14.88
N PRO A 33 16.13 0.95 16.21
CA PRO A 33 15.44 2.05 16.88
C PRO A 33 16.08 3.43 16.68
N ASP A 34 17.42 3.50 16.73
CA ASP A 34 18.16 4.76 16.49
C ASP A 34 18.01 5.26 15.04
N TYR A 35 17.92 4.35 14.06
CA TYR A 35 17.67 4.72 12.68
C TYR A 35 16.25 5.28 12.51
N ILE A 36 15.24 4.60 13.05
CA ILE A 36 13.84 5.05 13.01
C ILE A 36 13.71 6.43 13.68
N SER A 37 14.34 6.62 14.84
CA SER A 37 14.29 7.87 15.59
C SER A 37 14.94 9.03 14.84
N SER A 38 15.95 8.76 14.02
CA SER A 38 16.66 9.73 13.18
C SER A 38 16.19 9.74 11.71
N LEU A 39 15.08 9.06 11.38
CA LEU A 39 14.68 8.77 10.00
C LEU A 39 14.57 10.03 9.12
N HIS A 40 13.89 11.06 9.61
CA HIS A 40 13.68 12.29 8.83
C HIS A 40 14.99 13.03 8.59
N LEU A 41 15.88 13.06 9.59
CA LEU A 41 17.22 13.65 9.44
C LEU A 41 17.98 12.92 8.32
N ASN A 42 18.01 11.59 8.37
CA ASN A 42 18.64 10.77 7.35
C ASN A 42 18.01 10.99 5.97
N ALA A 43 16.68 11.02 5.88
CA ALA A 43 15.96 11.21 4.63
C ALA A 43 16.32 12.54 3.95
N PHE A 44 16.24 13.66 4.67
CA PHE A 44 16.50 14.98 4.09
C PHE A 44 17.98 15.26 3.83
N GLN A 45 18.89 14.65 4.59
CA GLN A 45 20.34 14.84 4.38
C GLN A 45 20.93 13.93 3.30
N LEU A 46 20.39 12.72 3.14
CA LEU A 46 21.03 11.68 2.33
C LEU A 46 20.33 11.41 1.00
N LEU A 47 19.02 11.65 0.87
CA LEU A 47 18.35 11.49 -0.41
C LEU A 47 18.78 12.57 -1.42
N PRO A 48 18.78 12.26 -2.73
CA PRO A 48 18.94 13.29 -3.74
C PRO A 48 17.88 14.39 -3.59
N GLU A 49 18.33 15.64 -3.59
CA GLU A 49 17.49 16.82 -3.31
C GLU A 49 16.20 16.85 -4.16
N ARG A 50 16.29 16.48 -5.43
CA ARG A 50 15.12 16.44 -6.32
C ARG A 50 14.07 15.42 -5.84
N VAL A 51 14.49 14.23 -5.41
CA VAL A 51 13.61 13.18 -4.90
C VAL A 51 12.99 13.61 -3.58
N ALA A 52 13.80 14.11 -2.64
CA ALA A 52 13.32 14.61 -1.35
C ALA A 52 12.33 15.78 -1.53
N GLY A 53 12.63 16.73 -2.41
CA GLY A 53 11.75 17.86 -2.71
C GLY A 53 10.46 17.45 -3.42
N LEU A 54 10.49 16.44 -4.30
CA LEU A 54 9.29 15.87 -4.91
C LEU A 54 8.36 15.26 -3.86
N LEU A 55 8.91 14.44 -2.96
CA LEU A 55 8.15 13.79 -1.90
C LEU A 55 7.61 14.83 -0.91
N SER A 56 8.43 15.77 -0.45
CA SER A 56 7.97 16.83 0.45
C SER A 56 6.76 17.60 -0.10
N ARG A 57 6.76 17.96 -1.39
CA ARG A 57 5.59 18.59 -2.04
C ARG A 57 4.39 17.64 -2.12
N PHE A 58 4.63 16.39 -2.51
CA PHE A 58 3.59 15.36 -2.62
C PHE A 58 2.87 15.11 -1.28
N GLY A 59 3.60 15.13 -0.17
CA GLY A 59 3.05 14.87 1.17
C GLY A 59 2.00 15.88 1.65
N THR A 60 2.04 17.11 1.13
CA THR A 60 1.15 18.21 1.54
C THR A 60 0.18 18.67 0.45
N ASP A 61 0.26 18.09 -0.74
CA ASP A 61 -0.58 18.47 -1.87
C ASP A 61 -1.86 17.63 -1.89
N PHE A 62 -2.98 18.23 -1.50
CA PHE A 62 -4.32 17.63 -1.61
C PHE A 62 -5.18 18.37 -2.65
N SER A 63 -4.54 19.13 -3.55
CA SER A 63 -5.22 19.99 -4.51
C SER A 63 -6.03 19.19 -5.55
N ARG A 64 -6.76 19.90 -6.42
CA ARG A 64 -7.54 19.31 -7.51
C ARG A 64 -6.67 18.47 -8.46
N ASN A 65 -5.41 18.89 -8.67
CA ASN A 65 -4.55 18.33 -9.71
C ASN A 65 -3.66 17.19 -9.21
N GLN A 66 -3.68 16.91 -7.90
CA GLN A 66 -2.87 15.84 -7.33
C GLN A 66 -3.52 14.48 -7.57
N TYR A 67 -2.90 13.61 -8.36
CA TYR A 67 -3.43 12.25 -8.55
C TYR A 67 -3.37 11.41 -7.28
N GLY A 68 -2.41 11.67 -6.39
CA GLY A 68 -2.22 10.86 -5.17
C GLY A 68 -1.39 9.61 -5.39
N ALA A 69 -0.72 9.48 -6.55
CA ALA A 69 0.34 8.51 -6.77
C ALA A 69 1.48 9.11 -7.61
N LEU A 70 2.69 8.68 -7.29
CA LEU A 70 3.96 9.06 -7.91
C LEU A 70 4.72 7.80 -8.31
N VAL A 71 5.15 7.71 -9.56
CA VAL A 71 6.01 6.63 -10.06
C VAL A 71 7.44 7.13 -10.15
N LEU A 72 8.36 6.45 -9.47
CA LEU A 72 9.81 6.65 -9.56
C LEU A 72 10.39 5.51 -10.39
N ARG A 73 10.56 5.74 -11.70
CA ARG A 73 11.11 4.74 -12.63
C ARG A 73 12.60 4.56 -12.43
N GLY A 74 13.04 3.31 -12.32
CA GLY A 74 14.43 2.92 -12.11
C GLY A 74 15.02 3.52 -10.85
N LEU A 75 14.27 3.52 -9.75
CA LEU A 75 14.68 4.08 -8.45
C LEU A 75 15.95 3.41 -7.92
N THR A 76 16.03 2.09 -8.06
CA THR A 76 17.20 1.29 -7.66
C THR A 76 17.50 0.24 -8.72
N GLU A 77 18.76 -0.16 -8.82
CA GLU A 77 19.11 -1.41 -9.50
C GLU A 77 18.87 -2.60 -8.57
N VAL A 78 18.36 -3.68 -9.15
CA VAL A 78 18.08 -4.94 -8.47
C VAL A 78 18.99 -5.99 -9.08
N ASP A 79 19.94 -6.49 -8.28
CA ASP A 79 20.78 -7.62 -8.65
C ASP A 79 19.96 -8.91 -8.50
N GLN A 80 19.52 -9.45 -9.65
CA GLN A 80 18.66 -10.63 -9.71
C GLN A 80 19.37 -11.90 -9.25
N ASP A 81 20.70 -11.98 -9.43
CA ASP A 81 21.51 -13.13 -9.02
C ASP A 81 21.63 -13.17 -7.50
N THR A 82 21.94 -12.02 -6.88
CA THR A 82 22.00 -11.88 -5.42
C THR A 82 20.61 -12.09 -4.78
N LEU A 83 19.56 -11.54 -5.40
CA LEU A 83 18.18 -11.74 -4.95
C LEU A 83 17.79 -13.22 -4.99
N GLY A 84 18.17 -13.92 -6.06
CA GLY A 84 17.86 -15.33 -6.28
C GLY A 84 16.40 -15.56 -6.70
N PRO A 85 15.95 -16.83 -6.67
CA PRO A 85 14.59 -17.19 -7.06
C PRO A 85 13.56 -16.63 -6.08
N THR A 86 12.36 -16.31 -6.58
CA THR A 86 11.27 -15.86 -5.72
C THR A 86 10.78 -17.02 -4.83
N PRO A 87 10.74 -16.87 -3.49
CA PRO A 87 10.37 -17.94 -2.57
C PRO A 87 8.88 -18.33 -2.70
N PRO A 88 8.45 -19.54 -2.27
CA PRO A 88 7.08 -20.04 -2.44
C PRO A 88 5.99 -19.07 -1.97
N SER A 89 6.15 -18.50 -0.77
CA SER A 89 5.29 -17.46 -0.22
C SER A 89 6.13 -16.39 0.48
N TRP A 90 5.46 -15.36 1.01
CA TRP A 90 6.11 -14.34 1.82
C TRP A 90 6.72 -14.91 3.12
N LYS A 91 6.25 -16.05 3.62
CA LYS A 91 6.73 -16.66 4.87
C LYS A 91 8.14 -17.22 4.76
N GLU A 92 8.51 -17.71 3.57
CA GLU A 92 9.84 -18.26 3.29
C GLU A 92 10.79 -17.20 2.70
N THR A 93 10.47 -15.92 2.85
CA THR A 93 11.32 -14.84 2.34
C THR A 93 12.56 -14.63 3.20
N ASP A 94 13.72 -14.62 2.56
CA ASP A 94 14.98 -14.22 3.18
C ASP A 94 15.09 -12.69 3.23
N TYR A 95 14.63 -12.11 4.34
CA TYR A 95 14.66 -10.66 4.56
C TYR A 95 16.07 -10.07 4.66
N SER A 96 17.12 -10.89 4.89
CA SER A 96 18.50 -10.39 4.90
C SER A 96 18.91 -9.80 3.55
N LYS A 97 18.34 -10.31 2.45
CA LYS A 97 18.52 -9.80 1.09
C LYS A 97 17.73 -8.52 0.81
N LEU A 98 16.78 -8.19 1.68
CA LEU A 98 15.85 -7.07 1.50
C LEU A 98 16.22 -5.83 2.32
N VAL A 99 17.20 -5.95 3.22
CA VAL A 99 17.64 -4.88 4.14
C VAL A 99 17.93 -3.57 3.42
N LYS A 100 18.70 -3.63 2.31
CA LYS A 100 19.00 -2.44 1.50
C LYS A 100 17.73 -1.74 1.02
N TYR A 101 16.75 -2.50 0.54
CA TYR A 101 15.51 -1.95 0.02
C TYR A 101 14.62 -1.36 1.12
N GLY A 102 14.63 -1.95 2.33
CA GLY A 102 13.96 -1.36 3.48
C GLY A 102 14.52 0.01 3.87
N PHE A 103 15.84 0.21 3.80
CA PHE A 103 16.43 1.54 3.97
C PHE A 103 15.98 2.50 2.86
N ILE A 104 16.00 2.08 1.59
CA ILE A 104 15.54 2.92 0.48
C ILE A 104 14.09 3.36 0.70
N CYS A 105 13.16 2.42 0.92
CA CYS A 105 11.74 2.73 1.11
C CYS A 105 11.53 3.64 2.33
N SER A 106 12.13 3.31 3.48
CA SER A 106 11.93 4.11 4.70
C SER A 106 12.44 5.54 4.55
N LEU A 107 13.55 5.79 3.86
CA LEU A 107 13.99 7.16 3.57
C LEU A 107 12.98 7.94 2.72
N LEU A 108 12.33 7.30 1.73
CA LEU A 108 11.29 7.97 0.94
C LEU A 108 10.09 8.35 1.81
N HIS A 109 9.64 7.44 2.68
CA HIS A 109 8.62 7.76 3.68
C HIS A 109 9.08 8.90 4.62
N GLY A 110 10.35 8.89 5.03
CA GLY A 110 10.96 9.92 5.87
C GLY A 110 11.00 11.31 5.23
N ALA A 111 11.05 11.41 3.90
CA ALA A 111 11.02 12.67 3.15
C ALA A 111 9.60 13.26 2.96
N ILE A 112 8.55 12.48 3.25
CA ILE A 112 7.15 12.95 3.40
C ILE A 112 6.88 13.49 4.82
N PRO A 113 7.91 13.55 5.67
CA PRO A 113 7.83 13.31 7.12
C PRO A 113 6.83 12.24 7.62
N SER A 114 6.66 11.14 6.90
CA SER A 114 5.86 10.00 7.37
C SER A 114 6.77 8.95 8.02
N LYS A 115 6.27 8.26 9.05
CA LYS A 115 7.00 7.26 9.83
C LYS A 115 6.50 5.87 9.46
N PRO A 116 7.37 4.95 9.00
CA PRO A 116 6.97 3.58 8.72
C PRO A 116 6.33 2.93 9.95
N VAL A 117 5.23 2.21 9.74
CA VAL A 117 4.47 1.49 10.78
C VAL A 117 4.15 0.07 10.32
N GLN A 118 3.86 -0.80 11.28
CA GLN A 118 3.33 -2.14 11.04
C GLN A 118 1.95 -2.31 11.69
N TYR A 119 1.17 -3.26 11.18
CA TYR A 119 -0.22 -3.47 11.59
C TYR A 119 -0.45 -4.91 12.03
N TYR A 120 -1.05 -5.14 13.19
CA TYR A 120 -1.36 -6.50 13.64
C TYR A 120 -2.38 -7.18 12.72
N ALA A 121 -3.31 -6.42 12.16
CA ALA A 121 -4.25 -6.87 11.11
C ALA A 121 -3.53 -7.39 9.84
N GLN A 122 -2.26 -7.04 9.63
CA GLN A 122 -1.48 -7.43 8.48
C GLN A 122 -0.34 -8.35 8.95
N ARG A 123 -0.57 -9.67 8.89
CA ARG A 123 0.44 -10.69 9.26
C ARG A 123 0.92 -10.60 10.72
N LYS A 124 0.09 -10.09 11.64
CA LYS A 124 0.43 -9.87 13.05
C LYS A 124 1.66 -8.95 13.23
N GLY A 125 1.72 -7.88 12.43
CA GLY A 125 2.86 -6.97 12.37
C GLY A 125 3.69 -7.26 11.14
N GLY A 126 4.45 -8.36 11.15
CA GLY A 126 5.24 -8.81 10.00
C GLY A 126 6.44 -7.92 9.64
N GLY A 127 6.73 -6.89 10.45
CA GLY A 127 7.80 -5.91 10.22
C GLY A 127 7.35 -4.70 9.39
N LEU A 128 8.24 -3.72 9.23
CA LEU A 128 7.94 -2.47 8.52
C LEU A 128 7.92 -2.62 6.99
N LEU A 129 8.48 -3.73 6.46
CA LEU A 129 8.58 -4.01 5.04
C LEU A 129 8.03 -5.40 4.77
N HIS A 130 7.04 -5.50 3.89
CA HIS A 130 6.40 -6.76 3.53
C HIS A 130 6.81 -7.20 2.13
N ALA A 131 7.35 -8.41 2.00
CA ALA A 131 7.38 -9.08 0.71
C ALA A 131 5.95 -9.48 0.29
N VAL A 132 5.55 -9.07 -0.91
CA VAL A 132 4.27 -9.41 -1.55
C VAL A 132 4.58 -10.34 -2.71
N ILE A 133 4.20 -11.60 -2.54
CA ILE A 133 4.55 -12.73 -3.40
C ILE A 133 3.29 -13.53 -3.70
N PRO A 134 3.05 -13.89 -4.97
CA PRO A 134 1.95 -14.78 -5.33
C PRO A 134 2.19 -16.19 -4.77
N ASP A 135 1.27 -16.64 -3.92
CA ASP A 135 1.23 -18.01 -3.38
C ASP A 135 0.24 -18.84 -4.20
N GLU A 136 0.69 -19.96 -4.74
CA GLU A 136 -0.17 -20.83 -5.57
C GLU A 136 -1.41 -21.30 -4.80
N LYS A 137 -1.28 -21.52 -3.47
CA LYS A 137 -2.39 -21.93 -2.60
C LYS A 137 -3.46 -20.84 -2.44
N MET A 138 -3.07 -19.59 -2.65
CA MET A 138 -3.94 -18.41 -2.54
C MET A 138 -4.27 -17.79 -3.90
N SER A 139 -3.97 -18.48 -5.00
CA SER A 139 -4.00 -17.93 -6.37
C SER A 139 -5.32 -17.29 -6.77
N HIS A 140 -6.45 -17.70 -6.21
CA HIS A 140 -7.79 -17.15 -6.49
C HIS A 140 -8.34 -16.18 -5.42
N THR A 141 -7.53 -15.81 -4.42
CA THR A 141 -7.94 -14.92 -3.32
C THR A 141 -7.82 -13.43 -3.71
N GLN A 142 -8.64 -12.56 -3.10
CA GLN A 142 -8.55 -11.09 -3.23
C GLN A 142 -7.49 -10.50 -2.29
N THR A 143 -6.27 -11.05 -2.33
CA THR A 143 -5.18 -10.62 -1.45
C THR A 143 -3.91 -10.32 -2.25
N GLY A 144 -2.90 -9.72 -1.60
CA GLY A 144 -1.56 -9.56 -2.19
C GLY A 144 -0.86 -10.88 -2.58
N SER A 145 -1.31 -12.02 -2.06
CA SER A 145 -0.82 -13.35 -2.43
C SER A 145 -1.63 -14.03 -3.54
N GLY A 146 -2.76 -13.43 -3.96
CA GLY A 146 -3.52 -13.87 -5.13
C GLY A 146 -2.86 -13.52 -6.45
N SER A 147 -3.19 -14.26 -7.51
CA SER A 147 -2.60 -14.07 -8.85
C SER A 147 -3.63 -14.22 -9.98
N ARG A 148 -4.43 -15.30 -9.99
CA ARG A 148 -5.35 -15.69 -11.07
C ARG A 148 -6.65 -14.89 -11.14
N THR A 149 -6.93 -14.07 -10.14
CA THR A 149 -8.05 -13.12 -10.10
C THR A 149 -7.52 -11.70 -10.18
N ASP A 150 -8.29 -10.82 -10.82
CA ASP A 150 -8.06 -9.38 -10.74
C ASP A 150 -8.19 -8.98 -9.27
N LEU A 151 -7.19 -8.25 -8.77
CA LEU A 151 -7.26 -7.60 -7.47
C LEU A 151 -7.90 -6.24 -7.68
N PHE A 152 -9.16 -6.12 -7.27
CA PHE A 152 -9.90 -4.87 -7.44
C PHE A 152 -9.22 -3.70 -6.72
N VAL A 153 -9.46 -2.49 -7.22
CA VAL A 153 -8.86 -1.29 -6.61
C VAL A 153 -9.41 -1.09 -5.19
N HIS A 154 -8.50 -0.87 -4.26
CA HIS A 154 -8.81 -0.58 -2.86
C HIS A 154 -7.78 0.39 -2.27
N THR A 155 -8.20 1.16 -1.27
CA THR A 155 -7.27 1.81 -0.33
C THR A 155 -6.86 0.77 0.70
N GLU A 156 -5.57 0.71 1.03
CA GLU A 156 -5.04 -0.27 1.98
C GLU A 156 -5.74 -0.13 3.34
N ASP A 157 -6.14 -1.26 3.92
CA ASP A 157 -6.81 -1.37 5.23
C ASP A 157 -8.06 -0.48 5.38
N ALA A 158 -8.95 -0.49 4.38
CA ALA A 158 -10.20 0.28 4.39
C ALA A 158 -11.09 0.03 5.63
N PHE A 159 -10.91 -1.09 6.32
CA PHE A 159 -11.60 -1.46 7.55
C PHE A 159 -10.99 -0.89 8.86
N LEU A 160 -9.89 -0.12 8.80
CA LEU A 160 -9.24 0.50 9.96
C LEU A 160 -9.37 2.02 9.98
N PHE A 161 -9.87 2.65 11.04
CA PHE A 161 -9.86 4.12 11.15
C PHE A 161 -8.46 4.72 11.03
N ASN A 162 -7.43 3.97 11.42
CA ASN A 162 -6.04 4.39 11.38
C ASN A 162 -5.23 3.67 10.29
N GLN A 163 -5.83 3.45 9.12
CA GLN A 163 -5.14 2.93 7.93
C GLN A 163 -3.92 3.78 7.56
N ALA A 164 -3.01 3.20 6.77
CA ALA A 164 -1.78 3.87 6.36
C ALA A 164 -2.07 5.21 5.66
N ASP A 165 -1.24 6.23 5.91
CA ASP A 165 -1.34 7.51 5.21
C ASP A 165 -0.68 7.42 3.82
N PHE A 166 0.50 6.82 3.80
CA PHE A 166 1.29 6.62 2.58
C PHE A 166 1.79 5.19 2.45
N LEU A 167 1.81 4.70 1.21
CA LEU A 167 2.30 3.39 0.82
C LEU A 167 3.46 3.55 -0.16
N SER A 168 4.41 2.62 -0.13
CA SER A 168 5.34 2.43 -1.24
C SER A 168 5.34 0.98 -1.71
N PHE A 169 5.37 0.81 -3.02
CA PHE A 169 5.42 -0.47 -3.72
C PHE A 169 6.67 -0.51 -4.57
N LEU A 170 7.72 -1.18 -4.08
CA LEU A 170 8.98 -1.35 -4.80
C LEU A 170 8.95 -2.68 -5.55
N PHE A 171 9.11 -2.64 -6.87
CA PHE A 171 9.09 -3.82 -7.72
C PHE A 171 10.51 -4.38 -7.84
N LEU A 172 10.77 -5.52 -7.18
CA LEU A 172 12.05 -6.21 -7.37
C LEU A 172 12.03 -7.05 -8.65
N ARG A 173 10.87 -7.64 -8.95
CA ARG A 173 10.65 -8.46 -10.14
C ARG A 173 9.19 -8.37 -10.59
N ASN A 174 8.97 -8.28 -11.90
CA ASN A 174 7.66 -8.32 -12.55
C ASN A 174 7.79 -8.90 -13.97
N GLU A 175 8.45 -10.06 -14.10
CA GLU A 175 8.72 -10.68 -15.40
C GLU A 175 7.44 -11.10 -16.12
N GLU A 176 6.36 -11.35 -15.37
CA GLU A 176 5.02 -11.60 -15.89
C GLU A 176 4.39 -10.38 -16.57
N GLN A 177 5.03 -9.20 -16.50
CA GLN A 177 4.58 -7.93 -17.09
C GLN A 177 3.19 -7.51 -16.62
N VAL A 178 2.90 -7.71 -15.33
CA VAL A 178 1.57 -7.44 -14.78
C VAL A 178 1.39 -5.93 -14.56
N PRO A 179 0.37 -5.30 -15.17
CA PRO A 179 0.02 -3.91 -14.91
C PRO A 179 -0.34 -3.66 -13.43
N SER A 180 0.05 -2.48 -12.94
CA SER A 180 -0.45 -1.96 -11.67
C SER A 180 -1.62 -1.03 -11.94
N THR A 181 -2.78 -1.32 -11.36
CA THR A 181 -3.96 -0.46 -11.48
C THR A 181 -3.97 0.58 -10.37
N LEU A 182 -4.36 1.81 -10.70
CA LEU A 182 -4.47 2.91 -9.76
C LEU A 182 -5.78 3.66 -9.99
N TYR A 183 -6.46 4.04 -8.92
CA TYR A 183 -7.68 4.83 -8.99
C TYR A 183 -7.58 6.03 -8.05
N SER A 184 -7.66 7.24 -8.60
CA SER A 184 -7.66 8.47 -7.83
C SER A 184 -9.05 9.04 -7.69
N ILE A 185 -9.45 9.42 -6.47
CA ILE A 185 -10.69 10.16 -6.25
C ILE A 185 -10.70 11.53 -6.95
N ARG A 186 -9.52 12.09 -7.26
CA ARG A 186 -9.39 13.36 -8.01
C ARG A 186 -9.76 13.21 -9.48
N SER A 187 -9.75 12.00 -10.03
CA SER A 187 -10.16 11.75 -11.43
C SER A 187 -11.62 12.11 -11.72
N HIS A 188 -12.48 12.19 -10.70
CA HIS A 188 -13.87 12.66 -10.85
C HIS A 188 -13.97 14.18 -11.08
N GLY A 189 -12.91 14.95 -10.80
CA GLY A 189 -12.93 16.40 -10.88
C GLY A 189 -13.57 17.05 -9.64
N ASP A 190 -14.70 17.73 -9.83
CA ASP A 190 -15.44 18.36 -8.73
C ASP A 190 -16.46 17.38 -8.14
N THR A 191 -16.70 17.46 -6.82
CA THR A 191 -17.65 16.59 -6.12
C THR A 191 -19.03 16.69 -6.75
N ASN A 192 -19.58 15.56 -7.21
CA ASN A 192 -20.89 15.47 -7.84
C ASN A 192 -21.94 14.87 -6.87
N GLU A 193 -23.19 14.77 -7.31
CA GLU A 193 -24.29 14.25 -6.48
C GLU A 193 -24.08 12.79 -6.04
N VAL A 194 -23.44 11.96 -6.87
CA VAL A 194 -23.11 10.57 -6.54
C VAL A 194 -22.07 10.52 -5.41
N MET A 195 -21.08 11.40 -5.46
CA MET A 195 -20.04 11.51 -4.42
C MET A 195 -20.57 12.11 -3.12
N GLU A 196 -21.53 13.06 -3.15
CA GLU A 196 -22.09 13.65 -1.93
C GLU A 196 -22.75 12.60 -1.01
N GLU A 197 -23.37 11.58 -1.59
CA GLU A 197 -23.95 10.46 -0.84
C GLU A 197 -22.90 9.69 -0.03
N LEU A 198 -21.66 9.59 -0.53
CA LEU A 198 -20.58 8.83 0.05
C LEU A 198 -19.99 9.44 1.34
N PHE A 199 -20.39 10.67 1.69
CA PHE A 199 -20.06 11.27 2.98
C PHE A 199 -20.95 10.78 4.12
N LYS A 200 -22.08 10.13 3.83
CA LYS A 200 -22.94 9.54 4.87
C LYS A 200 -22.20 8.40 5.60
N PRO A 201 -22.22 8.33 6.94
CA PRO A 201 -21.56 7.27 7.68
C PRO A 201 -22.43 6.01 7.76
N ILE A 202 -22.78 5.43 6.61
CA ILE A 202 -23.72 4.29 6.51
C ILE A 202 -23.09 3.05 5.86
N TYR A 203 -21.80 3.11 5.52
CA TYR A 203 -21.12 2.08 4.75
C TYR A 203 -20.33 1.15 5.66
N LYS A 204 -20.48 -0.15 5.44
CA LYS A 204 -19.66 -1.18 6.09
C LYS A 204 -18.39 -1.41 5.28
N CYS A 205 -17.31 -1.81 5.94
CA CYS A 205 -16.19 -2.50 5.29
C CYS A 205 -15.86 -3.70 6.15
N PRO A 206 -16.17 -4.92 5.71
CA PRO A 206 -15.73 -6.13 6.37
C PRO A 206 -14.21 -6.14 6.54
N LYS A 207 -13.74 -6.85 7.57
CA LYS A 207 -12.34 -7.30 7.60
C LYS A 207 -12.13 -8.19 6.35
N ASP A 208 -10.94 -8.12 5.75
CA ASP A 208 -10.55 -8.95 4.61
C ASP A 208 -10.92 -10.43 4.84
N ALA A 209 -11.26 -11.16 3.77
CA ALA A 209 -11.76 -12.54 3.77
C ALA A 209 -10.93 -13.56 4.57
N ASN A 210 -9.71 -13.19 4.98
CA ASN A 210 -8.84 -13.95 5.88
C ASN A 210 -9.34 -14.02 7.35
N TYR A 211 -10.33 -13.22 7.76
CA TYR A 211 -10.79 -13.09 9.16
C TYR A 211 -12.22 -13.62 9.42
N ALA A 212 -12.73 -14.48 8.53
CA ALA A 212 -14.16 -14.76 8.38
C ALA A 212 -14.92 -15.48 9.53
N ASP A 213 -14.30 -15.90 10.63
CA ASP A 213 -14.91 -16.91 11.52
C ASP A 213 -15.24 -16.49 12.97
N GLU A 214 -14.94 -15.26 13.42
CA GLU A 214 -15.27 -14.87 14.79
C GLU A 214 -15.86 -13.45 14.85
N GLU A 215 -17.20 -13.36 14.89
CA GLU A 215 -17.98 -12.43 15.75
C GLU A 215 -19.45 -12.36 15.32
N ASN A 216 -20.29 -13.22 15.92
CA ASN A 216 -21.74 -13.05 15.93
C ASN A 216 -22.11 -12.21 17.17
N GLY A 217 -22.42 -10.92 17.02
CA GLY A 217 -23.21 -10.19 18.02
C GLY A 217 -22.82 -8.76 18.39
N GLU A 218 -21.80 -8.14 17.79
CA GLU A 218 -21.50 -6.72 18.02
C GLU A 218 -22.21 -5.82 17.00
N GLU A 219 -22.57 -4.60 17.42
CA GLU A 219 -23.15 -3.57 16.56
C GLU A 219 -22.17 -3.26 15.41
N GLU A 220 -22.52 -3.62 14.18
CA GLU A 220 -21.66 -3.41 13.01
C GLU A 220 -21.38 -1.91 12.80
N VAL A 221 -20.14 -1.51 13.06
CA VAL A 221 -19.67 -0.14 12.89
C VAL A 221 -19.70 0.23 11.40
N THR A 222 -20.33 1.35 11.09
CA THR A 222 -20.39 1.94 9.75
C THR A 222 -19.57 3.23 9.69
N THR A 223 -19.08 3.56 8.49
CA THR A 223 -18.27 4.75 8.23
C THR A 223 -18.69 5.41 6.92
N SER A 224 -18.15 6.60 6.65
CA SER A 224 -18.20 7.25 5.35
C SER A 224 -17.12 6.68 4.41
N ILE A 225 -17.42 6.59 3.12
CA ILE A 225 -16.43 6.28 2.07
C ILE A 225 -15.58 7.52 1.76
N LEU A 226 -16.24 8.69 1.68
CA LEU A 226 -15.58 9.98 1.51
C LEU A 226 -15.58 10.77 2.81
N TYR A 227 -14.46 11.43 3.10
CA TYR A 227 -14.26 12.22 4.32
C TYR A 227 -13.30 13.39 4.08
N GLY A 228 -13.05 14.18 5.12
CA GLY A 228 -12.21 15.37 5.05
C GLY A 228 -12.91 16.54 4.35
N ASN A 229 -12.21 17.21 3.44
CA ASN A 229 -12.77 18.39 2.76
C ASN A 229 -13.83 17.99 1.72
N ARG A 230 -15.07 18.49 1.85
CA ARG A 230 -16.17 18.12 0.93
C ARG A 230 -15.91 18.42 -0.56
N LYS A 231 -15.15 19.47 -0.88
CA LYS A 231 -14.82 19.83 -2.28
C LYS A 231 -13.64 19.01 -2.83
N ARG A 232 -12.81 18.47 -1.95
CA ARG A 232 -11.57 17.76 -2.26
C ARG A 232 -11.39 16.58 -1.28
N PRO A 233 -12.30 15.60 -1.30
CA PRO A 233 -12.36 14.58 -0.27
C PRO A 233 -11.17 13.65 -0.27
N PHE A 234 -10.97 13.02 0.87
CA PHE A 234 -10.24 11.77 0.96
C PHE A 234 -11.19 10.58 0.81
N ILE A 235 -10.64 9.43 0.48
CA ILE A 235 -11.37 8.20 0.23
C ILE A 235 -10.87 7.06 1.12
N ARG A 236 -11.78 6.16 1.46
CA ARG A 236 -11.59 4.86 2.09
C ARG A 236 -12.53 3.91 1.38
N PHE A 237 -12.01 3.08 0.50
CA PHE A 237 -12.83 2.29 -0.41
C PHE A 237 -12.16 0.96 -0.74
N ASP A 238 -12.93 -0.11 -0.72
CA ASP A 238 -12.55 -1.43 -1.20
C ASP A 238 -13.68 -2.02 -2.03
N ALA A 239 -13.49 -2.10 -3.35
CA ALA A 239 -14.55 -2.62 -4.23
C ALA A 239 -14.85 -4.10 -3.99
N ALA A 240 -13.83 -4.92 -3.69
CA ALA A 240 -14.03 -6.34 -3.45
C ALA A 240 -14.85 -6.55 -2.17
N GLU A 241 -14.44 -5.89 -1.08
CA GLU A 241 -15.04 -6.11 0.24
C GLU A 241 -16.33 -5.33 0.50
N GLN A 242 -16.54 -4.18 -0.14
CA GLN A 242 -17.72 -3.35 0.13
C GLN A 242 -18.85 -3.55 -0.89
N ILE A 243 -18.54 -4.00 -2.10
CA ILE A 243 -19.51 -4.17 -3.20
C ILE A 243 -19.70 -5.65 -3.57
N TYR A 244 -18.60 -6.36 -3.85
CA TYR A 244 -18.66 -7.71 -4.41
C TYR A 244 -18.73 -8.82 -3.36
N ASN A 245 -18.52 -8.50 -2.09
CA ASN A 245 -18.67 -9.44 -0.99
C ASN A 245 -20.15 -9.49 -0.56
N GLU A 246 -20.83 -10.62 -0.84
CA GLU A 246 -22.22 -10.84 -0.43
C GLU A 246 -22.41 -10.80 1.10
N LYS A 247 -21.35 -11.09 1.86
CA LYS A 247 -21.34 -11.02 3.32
C LYS A 247 -21.05 -9.61 3.85
N ALA A 248 -20.87 -8.60 2.98
CA ALA A 248 -20.63 -7.23 3.41
C ALA A 248 -21.78 -6.62 4.19
N GLY A 249 -22.99 -7.18 4.06
CA GLY A 249 -24.15 -6.79 4.88
C GLY A 249 -24.60 -5.35 4.68
N GLN A 250 -24.29 -4.71 3.56
CA GLN A 250 -24.69 -3.33 3.28
C GLN A 250 -26.22 -3.17 3.33
N THR A 251 -26.71 -2.02 3.78
CA THR A 251 -28.13 -1.68 3.60
C THR A 251 -28.44 -1.48 2.11
N PRO A 252 -29.69 -1.63 1.66
CA PRO A 252 -30.06 -1.37 0.27
C PRO A 252 -29.69 0.04 -0.21
N GLU A 253 -29.81 1.06 0.65
CA GLU A 253 -29.39 2.44 0.36
C GLU A 253 -27.87 2.51 0.16
N ALA A 254 -27.09 1.98 1.10
CA ALA A 254 -25.64 2.00 1.03
C ALA A 254 -25.12 1.27 -0.22
N MET A 255 -25.64 0.07 -0.51
CA MET A 255 -25.26 -0.69 -1.70
C MET A 255 -25.61 0.04 -3.00
N ASN A 256 -26.79 0.65 -3.09
CA ASN A 256 -27.16 1.44 -4.28
C ASN A 256 -26.22 2.63 -4.49
N ASN A 257 -25.84 3.33 -3.41
CA ASN A 257 -24.89 4.44 -3.49
C ASN A 257 -23.50 3.97 -3.93
N LEU A 258 -23.01 2.83 -3.40
CA LEU A 258 -21.73 2.24 -3.78
C LEU A 258 -21.70 1.80 -5.25
N VAL A 259 -22.75 1.13 -5.74
CA VAL A 259 -22.83 0.67 -7.13
C VAL A 259 -22.84 1.86 -8.10
N ARG A 260 -23.62 2.90 -7.83
CA ARG A 260 -23.64 4.12 -8.65
C ARG A 260 -22.27 4.79 -8.70
N PHE A 261 -21.60 4.90 -7.55
CA PHE A 261 -20.24 5.42 -7.49
C PHE A 261 -19.27 4.55 -8.29
N TRP A 262 -19.35 3.24 -8.13
CA TRP A 262 -18.46 2.30 -8.80
C TRP A 262 -18.61 2.31 -10.33
N ASP A 263 -19.84 2.51 -10.84
CA ASP A 263 -20.08 2.65 -12.27
C ASP A 263 -19.34 3.84 -12.89
N GLU A 264 -19.20 4.95 -12.15
CA GLU A 264 -18.34 6.07 -12.54
C GLU A 264 -16.86 5.75 -12.31
N ALA A 265 -16.50 5.26 -11.12
CA ALA A 265 -15.10 5.08 -10.70
C ALA A 265 -14.35 4.07 -11.56
N LYS A 266 -14.99 2.96 -11.97
CA LYS A 266 -14.34 1.89 -12.76
C LYS A 266 -13.85 2.37 -14.13
N GLN A 267 -14.50 3.39 -14.71
CA GLN A 267 -14.09 4.00 -15.98
C GLN A 267 -12.86 4.91 -15.82
N LEU A 268 -12.52 5.28 -14.58
CA LEU A 268 -11.44 6.20 -14.23
C LEU A 268 -10.19 5.47 -13.73
N ILE A 269 -10.20 4.14 -13.70
CA ILE A 269 -9.06 3.31 -13.30
C ILE A 269 -7.95 3.47 -14.33
N TYR A 270 -6.80 3.95 -13.87
CA TYR A 270 -5.58 3.97 -14.66
C TYR A 270 -4.94 2.58 -14.67
N ASN A 271 -4.75 2.01 -15.86
CA ASN A 271 -4.20 0.67 -16.06
C ASN A 271 -3.10 0.61 -17.14
N SER A 272 -2.34 1.69 -17.32
CA SER A 272 -1.35 1.80 -18.41
C SER A 272 0.09 1.59 -17.97
N PHE A 273 0.35 1.52 -16.66
CA PHE A 273 1.72 1.36 -16.15
C PHE A 273 2.01 -0.10 -15.79
N ILE A 274 3.02 -0.66 -16.45
CA ILE A 274 3.59 -1.96 -16.14
C ILE A 274 4.94 -1.70 -15.44
N PRO A 275 5.04 -1.92 -14.12
CA PRO A 275 6.28 -1.66 -13.40
C PRO A 275 7.41 -2.59 -13.86
N GLU A 276 8.61 -2.04 -14.03
CA GLU A 276 9.83 -2.80 -14.26
C GLU A 276 10.59 -3.06 -12.94
N SER A 277 11.63 -3.89 -13.01
CA SER A 277 12.51 -4.11 -11.87
C SER A 277 13.20 -2.81 -11.46
N GLY A 278 13.12 -2.48 -10.17
CA GLY A 278 13.68 -1.25 -9.62
C GLY A 278 12.73 -0.05 -9.61
N ASP A 279 11.56 -0.16 -10.22
CA ASP A 279 10.54 0.88 -10.17
C ASP A 279 9.86 0.93 -8.79
N LEU A 280 9.45 2.12 -8.37
CA LEU A 280 8.64 2.30 -7.17
C LEU A 280 7.39 3.13 -7.46
N ILE A 281 6.24 2.66 -6.98
CA ILE A 281 5.01 3.45 -6.92
C ILE A 281 4.82 3.92 -5.48
N PHE A 282 4.78 5.23 -5.27
CA PHE A 282 4.50 5.87 -3.99
C PHE A 282 3.07 6.42 -4.00
N VAL A 283 2.28 6.10 -2.98
CA VAL A 283 0.83 6.34 -2.97
C VAL A 283 0.44 7.10 -1.71
N ASN A 284 -0.38 8.14 -1.88
CA ASN A 284 -1.18 8.71 -0.80
C ASN A 284 -2.47 7.89 -0.70
N ASN A 285 -2.57 7.06 0.33
CA ASN A 285 -3.65 6.09 0.50
C ASN A 285 -5.01 6.75 0.74
N HIS A 286 -5.03 8.04 1.11
CA HIS A 286 -6.25 8.82 1.27
C HIS A 286 -6.78 9.42 -0.04
N LEU A 287 -6.00 9.36 -1.13
CA LEU A 287 -6.37 9.91 -2.44
C LEU A 287 -6.47 8.85 -3.52
N CYS A 288 -5.58 7.86 -3.49
CA CYS A 288 -5.43 6.88 -4.55
C CYS A 288 -5.52 5.46 -4.00
N ALA A 289 -6.52 4.73 -4.48
CA ALA A 289 -6.60 3.28 -4.37
C ALA A 289 -5.69 2.61 -5.39
N HIS A 290 -5.37 1.34 -5.15
CA HIS A 290 -4.48 0.55 -5.97
C HIS A 290 -5.03 -0.87 -6.15
N GLY A 291 -4.60 -1.55 -7.21
CA GLY A 291 -4.96 -2.93 -7.49
C GLY A 291 -3.99 -3.57 -8.47
N ARG A 292 -4.39 -4.71 -9.05
CA ARG A 292 -3.54 -5.49 -9.95
C ARG A 292 -4.37 -6.34 -10.90
N ASN A 293 -4.02 -6.37 -12.18
CA ASN A 293 -4.60 -7.33 -13.13
C ASN A 293 -4.22 -8.77 -12.81
N SER A 294 -5.11 -9.71 -13.11
CA SER A 294 -4.85 -11.15 -13.06
C SER A 294 -3.63 -11.54 -13.89
N PHE A 295 -2.88 -12.53 -13.40
CA PHE A 295 -1.75 -13.15 -14.09
C PHE A 295 -1.57 -14.60 -13.63
N VAL A 296 -0.79 -15.36 -14.39
CA VAL A 296 -0.35 -16.70 -13.99
C VAL A 296 1.07 -16.57 -13.44
N ALA A 297 1.24 -16.77 -12.13
CA ALA A 297 2.52 -16.56 -11.48
C ALA A 297 3.62 -17.44 -12.10
N GLY A 298 4.76 -16.83 -12.46
CA GLY A 298 5.90 -17.52 -13.08
C GLY A 298 5.71 -17.81 -14.57
N TYR A 299 4.74 -17.15 -15.20
CA TYR A 299 4.53 -17.20 -16.64
C TYR A 299 4.22 -15.79 -17.17
N ARG A 300 4.91 -15.41 -18.25
CA ARG A 300 4.62 -14.19 -19.01
C ARG A 300 3.95 -14.52 -20.32
N ASN A 301 3.07 -13.64 -20.79
CA ASN A 301 2.41 -13.80 -22.08
C ASN A 301 3.29 -13.20 -23.19
N GLU A 302 3.84 -14.05 -24.04
CA GLU A 302 4.53 -13.65 -25.26
C GLU A 302 3.67 -14.04 -26.48
N ASN A 303 3.06 -13.04 -27.13
CA ASN A 303 2.27 -13.25 -28.36
C ASN A 303 1.17 -14.32 -28.22
N GLY A 304 0.50 -14.39 -27.07
CA GLY A 304 -0.55 -15.37 -26.78
C GLY A 304 -0.05 -16.71 -26.23
N GLN A 305 1.25 -16.87 -26.01
CA GLN A 305 1.84 -18.08 -25.41
C GLN A 305 2.39 -17.79 -24.01
N LEU A 306 2.16 -18.73 -23.09
CA LEU A 306 2.71 -18.64 -21.74
C LEU A 306 4.15 -19.16 -21.73
N VAL A 307 5.10 -18.27 -21.47
CA VAL A 307 6.53 -18.57 -21.34
C VAL A 307 6.91 -18.53 -19.87
N LYS A 308 7.59 -19.56 -19.38
CA LYS A 308 8.03 -19.64 -17.99
C LYS A 308 9.01 -18.50 -17.68
N CYS A 309 8.80 -17.82 -16.57
CA CYS A 309 9.66 -16.77 -16.05
C CYS A 309 9.75 -16.87 -14.52
N GLU A 310 10.57 -16.03 -13.89
CA GLU A 310 10.58 -15.96 -12.43
C GLU A 310 9.32 -15.25 -11.90
N ARG A 311 8.89 -15.62 -10.69
CA ARG A 311 7.65 -15.09 -10.11
C ARG A 311 7.82 -13.65 -9.63
N ARG A 312 6.79 -12.82 -9.79
CA ARG A 312 6.73 -11.44 -9.27
C ARG A 312 7.14 -11.37 -7.79
N LEU A 313 7.94 -10.35 -7.46
CA LEU A 313 8.33 -10.00 -6.10
C LEU A 313 8.26 -8.48 -5.95
N MET A 314 7.38 -8.03 -5.07
CA MET A 314 7.19 -6.61 -4.74
C MET A 314 7.36 -6.42 -3.24
N LEU A 315 7.86 -5.27 -2.82
CA LEU A 315 7.96 -4.89 -1.42
C LEU A 315 6.94 -3.78 -1.11
N ARG A 316 6.20 -3.93 -0.02
CA ARG A 316 5.27 -2.91 0.49
C ARG A 316 5.79 -2.34 1.80
N MET A 317 5.80 -1.02 1.92
CA MET A 317 5.99 -0.31 3.20
C MET A 317 4.84 0.67 3.40
N MET A 318 4.41 0.82 4.65
CA MET A 318 3.28 1.63 5.07
C MET A 318 3.73 2.62 6.12
N SER A 319 3.12 3.79 6.19
CA SER A 319 3.57 4.84 7.11
C SER A 319 2.45 5.75 7.59
N LYS A 320 2.66 6.37 8.75
CA LYS A 320 1.78 7.38 9.36
C LYS A 320 2.53 8.69 9.60
N THR A 321 1.87 9.80 9.32
CA THR A 321 2.37 11.16 9.52
C THR A 321 2.31 11.60 10.98
N SER A 322 1.37 11.05 11.76
CA SER A 322 1.20 11.38 13.18
C SER A 322 1.08 10.12 14.02
N LEU A 323 2.10 9.85 14.85
CA LEU A 323 2.02 8.82 15.90
C LEU A 323 1.12 9.26 17.06
N ILE A 324 0.96 10.57 17.27
CA ILE A 324 0.10 11.13 18.31
C ILE A 324 -1.36 10.74 18.04
N ASN A 325 -1.81 10.83 16.78
CA ASN A 325 -3.20 10.57 16.43
C ASN A 325 -3.58 9.09 16.49
N ILE A 326 -2.60 8.19 16.51
CA ILE A 326 -2.81 6.74 16.57
C ILE A 326 -2.43 6.15 17.92
N SER A 327 -2.00 6.97 18.89
CA SER A 327 -1.40 6.47 20.14
C SER A 327 -2.35 5.61 20.97
N SER A 328 -3.67 5.82 20.82
CA SER A 328 -4.69 5.02 21.51
C SER A 328 -4.88 3.62 20.91
N VAL A 329 -4.34 3.37 19.71
CA VAL A 329 -4.48 2.10 19.00
C VAL A 329 -3.15 1.40 18.73
N THR A 330 -2.04 1.94 19.22
CA THR A 330 -0.71 1.32 19.10
C THR A 330 -0.36 0.48 20.32
N HIS A 331 0.59 -0.44 20.17
CA HIS A 331 1.15 -1.21 21.27
C HIS A 331 1.78 -0.27 22.32
N THR A 332 1.68 -0.63 23.61
CA THR A 332 2.14 0.22 24.74
C THR A 332 3.62 0.56 24.63
N ASP A 333 4.44 -0.44 24.28
CA ASP A 333 5.90 -0.31 24.21
C ASP A 333 6.43 -0.02 22.80
N ASP A 334 5.55 0.01 21.79
CA ASP A 334 5.94 0.29 20.40
C ASP A 334 4.90 1.20 19.70
N PRO A 335 5.15 2.52 19.63
CA PRO A 335 4.22 3.46 19.01
C PRO A 335 4.17 3.35 17.48
N TYR A 336 4.96 2.46 16.86
CA TYR A 336 4.94 2.17 15.42
C TYR A 336 4.16 0.89 15.08
N PHE A 337 3.68 0.17 16.09
CA PHE A 337 2.92 -1.06 15.92
C PHE A 337 1.44 -0.84 16.24
N ILE A 338 0.61 -0.79 15.20
CA ILE A 338 -0.82 -0.54 15.30
C ILE A 338 -1.56 -1.86 15.59
N MET A 339 -2.34 -1.85 16.66
CA MET A 339 -3.13 -2.97 17.20
C MET A 339 -4.63 -2.84 16.88
N GLU A 340 -5.01 -1.87 16.06
CA GLU A 340 -6.38 -1.73 15.57
C GLU A 340 -6.78 -2.94 14.73
N GLU A 341 -7.96 -3.48 15.04
CA GLU A 341 -8.57 -4.63 14.42
C GLU A 341 -9.67 -4.23 13.42
N HIS A 342 -10.58 -3.34 13.82
CA HIS A 342 -11.67 -2.87 12.96
C HIS A 342 -12.28 -1.61 13.55
N TYR A 343 -12.29 -0.51 12.78
CA TYR A 343 -12.93 0.75 13.15
C TYR A 343 -12.81 1.14 14.64
N GLY A 344 -11.58 1.22 15.12
CA GLY A 344 -11.22 1.64 16.49
C GLY A 344 -11.18 0.50 17.51
N LYS A 345 -11.79 -0.65 17.23
CA LYS A 345 -11.64 -1.87 18.04
C LYS A 345 -10.20 -2.35 17.98
N LEU A 346 -9.65 -2.81 19.10
CA LEU A 346 -8.29 -3.35 19.20
C LEU A 346 -8.33 -4.88 19.29
N PHE A 347 -7.31 -5.54 18.74
CA PHE A 347 -7.10 -6.95 19.00
C PHE A 347 -6.92 -7.20 20.50
N HIS A 348 -7.57 -8.23 21.04
CA HIS A 348 -7.31 -8.71 22.39
C HIS A 348 -5.92 -9.36 22.43
N THR A 349 -4.91 -8.65 22.92
CA THR A 349 -3.61 -9.26 23.21
C THR A 349 -3.71 -10.04 24.51
N ASP A 350 -3.73 -11.37 24.41
CA ASP A 350 -3.51 -12.24 25.57
C ASP A 350 -2.09 -11.95 26.12
N PRO A 351 -1.89 -11.71 27.43
CA PRO A 351 -0.58 -11.33 28.00
C PRO A 351 0.53 -12.39 27.85
N SER A 352 0.26 -13.51 27.18
CA SER A 352 1.09 -14.71 27.10
C SER A 352 2.14 -14.70 25.97
N HIS A 353 2.13 -13.70 25.09
CA HIS A 353 3.16 -13.54 24.06
C HIS A 353 4.15 -12.41 24.41
N LYS A 354 5.04 -12.72 25.36
CA LYS A 354 6.30 -11.98 25.58
C LYS A 354 7.47 -12.74 24.98
#